data_AF-A0A4V2YD98-F1
#
_entry.id   AF-A0A4V2YD98-F1
#
_cell.length_a   1.000
_cell.length_b   1.000
_cell.length_c   1.000
_cell.angle_alpha   90.00
_cell.angle_beta   90.00
_cell.angle_gamma   90.00
#
_symmetry.space_group_name_H-M   'P 1'
#
loop_
_entity.id
_entity.type
_entity.pdbx_description
1 polymer ?
#
loop_
_entity_poly.entity_id
_entity_poly.type
_entity_poly.pdbx_seq_one_letter_code
_entity_poly.pdbx_strand_id
1 'polypeptide(L)'
;MTAVFARSGNAPAHCVPGVLDWFDRADIAGLNAPRRLAVHYGELDVPGPGNGSASYNETVPDAIDQLRAIYRAAGAEDAVSLHVTEQVGHEMDNGLLLDFLGYGAGARWRA
;
A
#
# COMPACT_ATOMS: atom_id res chain seq x y z
N MET A 1 -6.47 -1.06 26.75
CA MET A 1 -7.17 -0.45 25.59
C MET A 1 -6.09 0.05 24.66
N THR A 2 -5.79 -0.69 23.60
CA THR A 2 -4.72 -0.33 22.65
C THR A 2 -5.27 0.74 21.71
N ALA A 3 -4.60 1.88 21.58
CA ALA A 3 -5.03 2.96 20.68
C ALA A 3 -5.18 2.41 19.25
N VAL A 4 -6.21 2.85 18.51
CA VAL A 4 -6.49 2.42 17.12
C VAL A 4 -5.25 2.54 16.24
N PHE A 5 -4.43 3.58 16.44
CA PHE A 5 -3.15 3.79 15.74
C PHE A 5 -2.12 2.66 15.94
N ALA A 6 -2.12 2.01 17.11
CA ALA A 6 -1.24 0.86 17.38
C ALA A 6 -1.65 -0.39 16.59
N ARG A 7 -2.92 -0.50 16.18
CA ARG A 7 -3.42 -1.61 15.36
C ARG A 7 -3.14 -1.39 13.88
N SER A 8 -3.13 -0.13 13.43
CA SER A 8 -2.75 0.22 12.06
C SER A 8 -1.24 0.12 11.79
N GLY A 9 -0.43 -0.18 12.82
CA GLY A 9 1.02 -0.22 12.70
C GLY A 9 1.57 1.15 12.29
N ASN A 10 1.04 2.25 12.83
CA ASN A 10 1.64 3.57 12.70
C ASN A 10 2.45 3.79 13.97
N ALA A 11 3.78 3.69 13.88
CA ALA A 11 4.66 3.99 14.99
C ALA A 11 4.32 5.39 15.58
N PRO A 12 4.47 5.61 16.89
CA PRO A 12 4.09 6.87 17.54
C PRO A 12 4.75 8.14 16.96
N ALA A 13 5.79 7.99 16.12
CA ALA A 13 6.39 9.06 15.34
C ALA A 13 5.46 9.67 14.26
N HIS A 14 4.34 9.02 13.93
CA HIS A 14 3.44 9.42 12.84
C HIS A 14 2.06 9.92 13.31
N CYS A 15 1.92 10.30 14.58
CA CYS A 15 0.67 10.83 15.13
C CYS A 15 0.50 12.32 14.80
N VAL A 16 -0.29 12.63 13.77
CA VAL A 16 -0.71 14.01 13.44
C VAL A 16 -2.09 14.27 14.05
N PRO A 17 -2.25 15.23 14.99
CA PRO A 17 -3.55 15.51 15.62
C PRO A 17 -4.64 15.87 14.60
N GLY A 18 -5.80 15.22 14.71
CA GLY A 18 -6.98 15.50 13.87
C GLY A 18 -6.86 15.03 12.42
N VAL A 19 -5.77 14.39 11.99
CA VAL A 19 -5.56 14.04 10.57
C VAL A 19 -6.63 13.09 10.02
N LEU A 20 -7.09 12.15 10.85
CA LEU A 20 -8.12 11.17 10.48
C LEU A 20 -9.52 11.78 10.31
N ASP A 21 -9.74 13.02 10.77
CA ASP A 21 -10.97 13.75 10.47
C ASP A 21 -11.02 14.22 9.01
N TRP A 22 -9.88 14.17 8.31
CA TRP A 22 -9.72 14.65 6.94
C TRP A 22 -9.39 13.52 5.95
N PHE A 23 -8.46 12.64 6.31
CA PHE A 23 -8.01 11.56 5.43
C PHE A 23 -7.32 10.43 6.20
N ASP A 24 -7.31 9.24 5.59
CA ASP A 24 -6.44 8.12 5.93
C ASP A 24 -5.54 7.73 4.73
N ARG A 25 -4.72 6.69 4.88
CA ARG A 25 -3.77 6.20 3.86
C ARG A 25 -4.38 5.95 2.49
N ALA A 26 -5.61 5.41 2.43
CA ALA A 26 -6.30 5.12 1.18
C ALA A 26 -6.67 6.40 0.42
N ASP A 27 -7.09 7.45 1.13
CA ASP A 27 -7.40 8.75 0.53
C ASP A 27 -6.15 9.40 -0.07
N ILE A 28 -5.03 9.39 0.66
CA ILE A 28 -3.75 9.93 0.17
C ILE A 28 -3.28 9.17 -1.07
N ALA A 29 -3.29 7.84 -1.02
CA ALA A 29 -2.93 7.01 -2.18
C ALA A 29 -3.90 7.25 -3.36
N GLY A 30 -5.18 7.43 -3.06
CA GLY A 30 -6.27 7.69 -4.00
C GLY A 30 -6.11 8.98 -4.81
N LEU A 31 -5.36 9.97 -4.31
CA LEU A 31 -5.00 11.18 -5.08
C LEU A 31 -4.21 10.87 -6.37
N ASN A 32 -3.75 9.63 -6.55
CA ASN A 32 -3.08 9.19 -7.77
C ASN A 32 -4.04 8.75 -8.88
N ALA A 33 -5.33 8.51 -8.60
CA ALA A 33 -6.29 8.06 -9.60
C ALA A 33 -6.34 9.02 -10.82
N PRO A 34 -6.39 8.51 -12.07
CA PRO A 34 -6.46 7.10 -12.47
C PRO A 34 -5.09 6.46 -12.78
N ARG A 35 -3.97 7.04 -12.34
CA ARG A 35 -2.62 6.50 -12.64
C ARG A 35 -2.44 5.14 -11.97
N ARG A 36 -1.78 4.21 -12.67
CA ARG A 36 -1.43 2.88 -12.15
C ARG A 36 -0.70 3.01 -10.81
N LEU A 37 -1.10 2.18 -9.85
CA LEU A 37 -0.54 2.15 -8.50
C LEU A 37 -0.40 0.69 -8.06
N ALA A 38 0.83 0.30 -7.71
CA ALA A 38 1.12 -0.99 -7.11
C ALA A 38 1.53 -0.79 -5.66
N VAL A 39 0.82 -1.44 -4.73
CA VAL A 39 1.20 -1.53 -3.32
C VAL A 39 1.92 -2.85 -3.12
N HIS A 40 3.11 -2.81 -2.52
CA HIS A 40 3.95 -3.98 -2.29
C HIS A 40 4.29 -4.12 -0.81
N TYR A 41 4.30 -5.36 -0.34
CA TYR A 41 4.80 -5.77 0.96
C TYR A 41 5.62 -7.06 0.84
N GLY A 42 6.58 -7.27 1.73
CA GLY A 42 7.09 -8.60 2.03
C GLY A 42 6.15 -9.34 2.99
N GLU A 43 5.92 -10.64 2.79
CA GLU A 43 5.08 -11.48 3.66
C GLU A 43 5.54 -11.46 5.12
N LEU A 44 6.85 -11.39 5.34
CA LEU A 44 7.49 -11.37 6.66
C LEU A 44 7.70 -9.95 7.19
N ASP A 45 7.36 -8.91 6.41
CA ASP A 45 7.39 -7.50 6.84
C ASP A 45 6.19 -7.18 7.74
N VAL A 46 6.05 -7.93 8.85
CA VAL A 46 4.89 -7.87 9.76
C VAL A 46 5.25 -7.12 11.05
N PRO A 47 4.24 -6.64 11.81
CA PRO A 47 4.47 -5.95 13.07
C PRO A 47 5.36 -6.76 14.04
N GLY A 48 6.37 -6.11 14.59
CA GLY A 48 7.31 -6.72 15.54
C GLY A 48 8.11 -5.69 16.34
N PRO A 49 8.99 -6.12 17.26
CA PRO A 49 9.73 -5.23 18.14
C PRO A 49 10.57 -4.15 17.43
N GLY A 50 11.01 -4.42 16.20
CA GLY A 50 11.74 -3.47 15.35
C GLY A 50 10.96 -2.99 14.12
N ASN A 51 9.69 -3.40 13.97
CA ASN A 51 8.88 -3.13 12.80
C ASN A 51 7.47 -2.71 13.22
N GLY A 52 7.32 -1.44 13.60
CA GLY A 52 6.06 -0.90 14.10
C GLY A 52 5.41 0.13 13.17
N SER A 53 5.97 0.33 11.98
CA SER A 53 5.53 1.32 11.01
C SER A 53 5.44 0.71 9.61
N ALA A 54 4.35 0.97 8.89
CA ALA A 54 4.18 0.61 7.48
C ALA A 54 4.36 -0.89 7.14
N SER A 55 4.12 -1.78 8.10
CA SER A 55 4.24 -3.24 7.96
C SER A 55 2.96 -3.87 7.38
N TYR A 56 3.08 -5.03 6.74
CA TYR A 56 1.96 -5.87 6.32
C TYR A 56 1.18 -6.39 7.54
N ASN A 57 -0.10 -6.03 7.64
CA ASN A 57 -0.92 -6.35 8.81
C ASN A 57 -2.40 -6.52 8.44
N GLU A 58 -3.22 -6.84 9.45
CA GLU A 58 -4.64 -7.17 9.27
C GLU A 58 -5.49 -6.03 8.69
N THR A 59 -4.99 -4.79 8.74
CA THR A 59 -5.72 -3.62 8.26
C THR A 59 -5.45 -3.31 6.78
N VAL A 60 -4.44 -3.95 6.17
CA VAL A 60 -4.07 -3.74 4.75
C VAL A 60 -5.21 -4.08 3.79
N PRO A 61 -5.93 -5.22 3.92
CA PRO A 61 -7.04 -5.55 3.01
C PRO A 61 -8.12 -4.45 2.95
N ASP A 62 -8.58 -3.97 4.11
CA ASP A 62 -9.59 -2.90 4.18
C ASP A 62 -9.11 -1.60 3.52
N ALA A 63 -7.82 -1.26 3.68
CA ALA A 63 -7.24 -0.08 3.04
C ALA A 63 -7.20 -0.19 1.52
N ILE A 64 -6.89 -1.38 1.01
CA ILE A 64 -6.88 -1.65 -0.43
C ILE A 64 -8.30 -1.60 -1.00
N ASP A 65 -9.29 -2.11 -0.26
CA ASP A 65 -10.69 -2.03 -0.69
C ASP A 65 -11.21 -0.58 -0.73
N GLN A 66 -10.83 0.24 0.26
CA GLN A 66 -11.11 1.69 0.24
C GLN A 66 -10.42 2.38 -0.95
N LEU A 67 -9.15 2.07 -1.21
CA LEU A 67 -8.40 2.62 -2.35
C LEU A 67 -9.04 2.24 -3.68
N ARG A 68 -9.45 0.97 -3.84
CA ARG A 68 -10.18 0.49 -5.02
C ARG A 68 -11.51 1.18 -5.20
N ALA A 69 -12.24 1.49 -4.12
CA ALA A 69 -13.48 2.26 -4.21
C ALA A 69 -13.24 3.68 -4.78
N ILE A 70 -12.16 4.35 -4.37
CA ILE A 70 -11.76 5.66 -4.94
C ILE A 70 -11.42 5.51 -6.43
N TYR A 71 -10.60 4.52 -6.79
CA TYR A 71 -10.23 4.28 -8.19
C TYR A 71 -11.41 3.87 -9.07
N ARG A 72 -12.39 3.13 -8.51
CA ARG A 72 -13.65 2.79 -9.18
C ARG A 72 -14.45 4.03 -9.54
N ALA A 73 -14.51 5.03 -8.66
CA ALA A 73 -15.16 6.31 -8.96
C ALA A 73 -14.50 7.05 -10.13
N ALA A 74 -13.21 6.82 -10.36
CA ALA A 74 -12.45 7.34 -11.52
C ALA A 74 -12.48 6.39 -12.74
N GLY A 75 -13.24 5.27 -12.70
CA GLY A 75 -13.30 4.29 -13.78
C GLY A 75 -12.01 3.48 -13.98
N ALA A 76 -11.18 3.37 -12.96
CA ALA A 76 -9.83 2.80 -13.04
C ALA A 76 -9.56 1.77 -11.92
N GLU A 77 -10.56 1.05 -11.42
CA GLU A 77 -10.42 0.08 -10.33
C GLU A 77 -9.27 -0.93 -10.56
N ASP A 78 -9.11 -1.41 -11.80
CA ASP A 78 -8.07 -2.37 -12.20
C ASP A 78 -6.66 -1.77 -12.25
N ALA A 79 -6.51 -0.45 -12.06
CA ALA A 79 -5.21 0.22 -12.01
C ALA A 79 -4.52 0.10 -10.65
N VAL A 80 -5.18 -0.48 -9.64
CA VAL A 80 -4.64 -0.74 -8.30
C VAL A 80 -4.35 -2.23 -8.11
N SER A 81 -3.09 -2.56 -7.80
CA SER A 81 -2.69 -3.91 -7.41
C SER A 81 -2.05 -3.96 -6.04
N LEU A 82 -2.29 -5.05 -5.30
CA LEU A 82 -1.60 -5.40 -4.07
C LEU A 82 -0.72 -6.63 -4.36
N HIS A 83 0.55 -6.54 -4.02
CA HIS A 83 1.52 -7.63 -4.13
C HIS A 83 2.12 -7.92 -2.77
N VAL A 84 2.13 -9.18 -2.37
CA VAL A 84 2.80 -9.66 -1.16
C VAL A 84 3.82 -10.71 -1.60
N THR A 85 5.11 -10.42 -1.46
CA THR A 85 6.18 -11.34 -1.86
C THR A 85 6.43 -12.33 -0.73
N GLU A 86 6.21 -13.62 -1.00
CA GLU A 86 6.41 -14.71 -0.04
C GLU A 86 7.86 -14.76 0.47
N GLN A 87 8.04 -15.11 1.74
CA GLN A 87 9.36 -15.29 2.37
C GLN A 87 10.27 -14.04 2.40
N VAL A 88 9.75 -12.86 2.04
CA VAL A 88 10.49 -11.59 2.03
C VAL A 88 10.09 -10.73 3.23
N GLY A 89 11.08 -10.12 3.90
CA GLY A 89 10.87 -9.17 5.00
C GLY A 89 10.81 -7.72 4.50
N HIS A 90 11.47 -6.81 5.21
CA HIS A 90 11.56 -5.40 4.84
C HIS A 90 12.53 -5.17 3.66
N GLU A 91 12.16 -5.68 2.49
CA GLU A 91 12.93 -5.59 1.26
C GLU A 91 12.03 -5.31 0.06
N MET A 92 12.63 -4.75 -0.98
CA MET A 92 11.94 -4.42 -2.22
C MET A 92 12.00 -5.59 -3.20
N ASP A 93 10.86 -5.91 -3.81
CA ASP A 93 10.81 -6.85 -4.93
C ASP A 93 11.21 -6.14 -6.23
N ASN A 94 12.50 -6.24 -6.56
CA ASN A 94 13.05 -5.58 -7.75
C ASN A 94 12.48 -6.12 -9.07
N GLY A 95 12.05 -7.40 -9.11
CA GLY A 95 11.42 -7.98 -10.29
C GLY A 95 10.06 -7.33 -10.55
N LEU A 96 9.23 -7.29 -9.51
CA LEU A 96 7.93 -6.61 -9.55
C LEU A 96 8.07 -5.13 -9.91
N LEU A 97 9.05 -4.43 -9.33
CA LEU A 97 9.29 -3.02 -9.62
C LEU A 97 9.66 -2.80 -11.10
N LEU A 98 10.58 -3.59 -11.64
CA LEU A 98 10.97 -3.49 -13.04
C LEU A 98 9.80 -3.80 -13.98
N ASP A 99 8.98 -4.80 -13.66
CA ASP A 99 7.76 -5.11 -14.41
C ASP A 99 6.76 -3.95 -14.38
N PHE A 100 6.52 -3.36 -13.20
CA PHE A 100 5.64 -2.20 -13.04
C PHE A 100 6.09 -1.00 -13.89
N LEU A 101 7.40 -0.72 -13.88
CA LEU A 101 8.05 0.34 -14.65
C LEU A 101 8.12 0.04 -16.16
N GLY A 102 7.75 -1.16 -16.61
CA GLY A 102 7.79 -1.55 -18.01
C GLY A 102 9.19 -1.93 -18.51
N TYR A 103 10.05 -2.42 -17.63
CA TYR A 103 11.35 -3.03 -17.95
C TYR A 103 11.32 -4.58 -17.92
N GLY A 104 10.18 -5.17 -17.56
CA GLY A 104 9.94 -6.61 -17.54
C GLY A 104 9.98 -7.30 -18.90
N ALA A 105 10.13 -8.63 -18.87
CA ALA A 105 10.15 -9.53 -20.05
C ALA A 105 8.77 -9.59 -20.75
N GLY A 106 8.36 -8.49 -21.39
CA GLY A 106 7.06 -8.36 -22.04
C GLY A 106 6.65 -6.93 -22.38
N ALA A 107 7.42 -5.91 -21.99
CA ALA A 107 7.07 -4.51 -22.23
C ALA A 107 7.15 -4.12 -23.72
N ARG A 108 6.02 -4.26 -24.42
CA ARG A 108 5.77 -3.57 -25.69
C ARG A 108 5.19 -2.18 -25.38
N TRP A 109 6.04 -1.17 -25.42
CA TRP A 109 5.58 0.22 -25.50
C TRP A 109 4.91 0.46 -26.86
N ARG A 110 3.64 0.86 -26.86
CA ARG A 110 3.06 1.67 -27.94
C ARG A 110 2.75 3.03 -27.33
N ALA A 111 3.42 4.05 -27.86
CA ALA A 111 3.05 5.45 -27.69
C ALA A 111 1.69 5.72 -28.35
#